data_AF-A0A087T3L2-F1
#
_entry.id   AF-A0A087T3L2-F1
#
_cell.length_a   1.000
_cell.length_b   1.000
_cell.length_c   1.000
_cell.angle_alpha   90.00
_cell.angle_beta   90.00
_cell.angle_gamma   90.00
#
_symmetry.space_group_name_H-M   'P 1'
#
loop_
_entity.id
_entity.type
_entity.pdbx_description
1 polymer ?
#
loop_
_entity_poly.entity_id
_entity_poly.type
_entity_poly.pdbx_seq_one_letter_code
_entity_poly.pdbx_strand_id
1 'polypeptide(L)'
;MSQQLKDFASRLPKGGGGLGTGLKLLVAAGGLAYGLAQSVYTVDGGHRAIIFSRIGGVKNDIYSEGLHFRIPWFQYPIIYDIRAKPRKISSPTGSKDLQMVNISLRVLARPDATNLPHMYRMLGTDYDERVLPSICNEVLKSVVAKFNASQLITQ
;
A
#
# COMPACT_ATOMS: atom_id res chain seq x y z
N MET A 1 -9.71 -44.87 -2.96
CA MET A 1 -9.05 -43.69 -2.35
C MET A 1 -9.40 -43.47 -0.87
N SER A 2 -10.54 -43.96 -0.37
CA SER A 2 -10.96 -43.83 1.05
C SER A 2 -10.42 -44.92 2.00
N GLN A 3 -9.86 -46.02 1.47
CA GLN A 3 -9.30 -47.11 2.29
C GLN A 3 -7.85 -46.86 2.74
N GLN A 4 -6.99 -46.30 1.87
CA GLN A 4 -5.62 -45.93 2.26
C GLN A 4 -5.53 -44.86 3.36
N LEU A 5 -6.52 -43.96 3.45
CA LEU A 5 -6.62 -42.97 4.54
C LEU A 5 -6.99 -43.62 5.89
N LYS A 6 -7.79 -44.69 5.86
CA LYS A 6 -8.18 -45.43 7.08
C LYS A 6 -7.05 -46.33 7.59
N ASP A 7 -6.25 -46.89 6.69
CA ASP A 7 -5.07 -47.70 7.05
C ASP A 7 -3.88 -46.85 7.53
N PHE A 8 -3.80 -45.59 7.11
CA PHE A 8 -2.82 -44.65 7.66
C PHE A 8 -3.21 -44.18 9.08
N ALA A 9 -4.51 -43.99 9.33
CA ALA A 9 -5.03 -43.62 10.64
C ALA A 9 -4.91 -44.75 11.68
N SER A 10 -4.92 -46.03 11.25
CA SER A 10 -4.79 -47.19 12.14
C SER A 10 -3.33 -47.56 12.50
N ARG A 11 -2.35 -47.00 11.76
CA ARG A 11 -0.90 -47.15 12.05
C ARG A 11 -0.33 -46.08 12.97
N LEU A 12 -1.16 -45.13 13.42
CA LEU A 12 -0.81 -44.22 14.49
C LEU A 12 -0.87 -44.99 15.82
N PRO A 13 0.26 -45.14 16.55
CA PRO A 13 0.26 -45.89 17.79
C PRO A 13 -0.72 -45.24 18.75
N LYS A 14 -1.65 -46.04 19.30
CA LYS A 14 -2.48 -45.68 20.46
C LYS A 14 -1.55 -45.52 21.68
N GLY A 15 -0.80 -44.42 21.72
CA GLY A 15 0.05 -44.02 22.83
C GLY A 15 -0.80 -43.37 23.92
N GLY A 16 -0.58 -43.80 25.17
CA GLY A 16 -1.34 -43.43 26.37
C GLY A 16 -1.53 -41.92 26.57
N GLY A 17 -2.50 -41.58 27.42
CA GLY A 17 -3.09 -40.24 27.61
C GLY A 17 -2.16 -39.05 27.88
N GLY A 18 -0.84 -39.23 27.95
CA GLY A 18 0.15 -38.15 27.95
C GLY A 18 0.58 -37.67 26.55
N LEU A 19 0.62 -38.54 25.54
CA LEU A 19 1.16 -38.20 24.21
C LEU A 19 0.21 -37.28 23.42
N GLY A 20 -1.11 -37.51 23.53
CA GLY A 20 -2.12 -36.65 22.92
C GLY A 20 -2.23 -35.27 23.58
N THR A 21 -1.94 -35.18 24.89
CA THR A 21 -1.93 -33.93 25.64
C THR A 21 -0.67 -33.12 25.34
N GLY A 22 0.48 -33.78 25.22
CA GLY A 22 1.75 -33.16 24.79
C GLY A 22 1.67 -32.59 23.37
N LEU A 23 1.08 -33.32 22.43
CA LEU A 23 0.88 -32.83 21.06
C LEU A 23 -0.06 -31.62 21.00
N LYS A 24 -1.16 -31.62 21.77
CA LYS A 24 -2.09 -30.48 21.86
C LYS A 24 -1.41 -29.24 22.44
N LEU A 25 -0.60 -29.40 23.49
CA LEU A 25 0.17 -28.30 24.08
C LEU A 25 1.20 -27.73 23.10
N LEU A 26 1.90 -28.60 22.35
CA LEU A 26 2.85 -28.15 21.33
C LEU A 26 2.17 -27.41 20.18
N VAL A 27 1.00 -27.87 19.73
CA VAL A 27 0.21 -27.16 18.71
C VAL A 27 -0.30 -25.83 19.24
N ALA A 28 -0.77 -25.77 20.48
CA ALA A 28 -1.22 -24.54 21.11
C ALA A 28 -0.08 -23.53 21.30
N ALA A 29 1.07 -23.98 21.81
CA ALA A 29 2.27 -23.16 21.97
C ALA A 29 2.81 -22.67 20.62
N GLY A 30 2.87 -23.56 19.62
CA GLY A 30 3.27 -23.21 18.25
C GLY A 30 2.31 -22.22 17.59
N GLY A 31 0.99 -22.39 17.77
CA GLY A 31 -0.02 -21.47 17.28
C GLY A 31 0.06 -20.08 17.93
N LEU A 32 0.30 -20.02 19.24
CA LEU A 32 0.49 -18.75 19.96
C LEU A 32 1.80 -18.05 19.54
N ALA A 33 2.91 -18.78 19.45
CA ALA A 33 4.18 -18.23 18.99
C ALA A 33 4.08 -17.69 17.56
N TYR A 34 3.41 -18.43 16.67
CA TYR A 34 3.14 -17.98 15.31
C TYR A 34 2.24 -16.74 15.28
N GLY A 35 1.20 -16.71 16.12
CA GLY A 35 0.31 -15.56 16.27
C GLY A 35 1.05 -14.31 16.71
N LEU A 36 1.91 -14.40 17.72
CA LEU A 36 2.72 -13.28 18.21
C LEU A 36 3.72 -12.80 17.16
N ALA A 37 4.41 -13.72 16.48
CA ALA A 37 5.34 -13.38 15.42
C ALA A 37 4.64 -12.64 14.26
N GLN A 38 3.44 -13.07 13.88
CA GLN A 38 2.63 -12.42 12.86
C GLN A 38 1.98 -11.11 13.34
N SER A 39 1.92 -10.86 14.65
CA SER A 39 1.32 -9.65 15.21
C SER A 39 2.25 -8.45 15.15
N VAL A 40 3.55 -8.66 14.93
CA VAL A 40 4.53 -7.57 14.88
C VAL A 40 4.72 -7.13 13.44
N TYR A 41 4.73 -5.82 13.21
CA TYR A 41 5.19 -5.24 11.95
C TYR A 41 6.04 -4.00 12.22
N THR A 42 7.02 -3.76 11.36
CA THR A 42 7.92 -2.61 11.48
C THR A 42 7.63 -1.63 10.35
N VAL A 43 7.61 -0.35 10.68
CA VAL A 43 7.49 0.76 9.72
C VAL A 43 8.87 1.39 9.57
N ASP A 44 9.41 1.31 8.35
CA ASP A 44 10.72 1.87 8.02
C ASP A 44 10.76 3.39 8.09
N GLY A 45 11.96 3.93 8.27
CA GLY A 45 12.17 5.37 8.32
C GLY A 45 11.72 6.08 7.04
N GLY A 46 11.02 7.20 7.19
CA GLY A 46 10.42 7.92 6.06
C GLY A 46 9.20 7.22 5.43
N HIS A 47 8.61 6.26 6.13
CA HIS A 47 7.27 5.74 5.83
C HIS A 47 6.28 6.08 6.95
N ARG A 48 4.99 5.99 6.61
CA ARG A 48 3.87 6.10 7.56
C ARG A 48 2.90 4.97 7.29
N ALA A 49 2.38 4.36 8.33
CA ALA A 49 1.41 3.29 8.19
C ALA A 49 0.00 3.73 8.62
N ILE A 50 -0.99 3.26 7.89
CA ILE A 50 -2.39 3.30 8.31
C ILE A 50 -2.87 1.87 8.53
N ILE A 51 -3.81 1.67 9.46
CA ILE A 51 -4.36 0.34 9.73
C ILE A 51 -5.75 0.24 9.12
N PHE A 52 -5.94 -0.73 8.22
CA PHE A 52 -7.24 -1.19 7.77
C PHE A 52 -7.74 -2.32 8.67
N SER A 53 -8.89 -2.12 9.30
CA SER A 53 -9.60 -3.13 10.06
C SER A 53 -10.71 -3.76 9.22
N ARG A 54 -10.80 -5.10 9.22
CA ARG A 54 -11.87 -5.84 8.52
C ARG A 54 -13.28 -5.52 9.04
N ILE A 55 -13.41 -5.10 10.30
CA ILE A 55 -14.71 -4.81 10.92
C ILE A 55 -15.04 -3.31 10.87
N GLY A 56 -14.05 -2.44 11.10
CA GLY A 56 -14.24 -0.99 11.24
C GLY A 56 -13.69 -0.14 10.09
N GLY A 57 -13.18 -0.76 9.03
CA GLY A 57 -12.57 -0.06 7.91
C GLY A 57 -11.24 0.62 8.26
N VAL A 58 -10.91 1.69 7.55
CA VAL A 58 -9.66 2.45 7.70
C VAL A 58 -9.71 3.27 8.98
N LYS A 59 -8.76 3.07 9.90
CA LYS A 59 -8.63 3.91 11.10
C LYS A 59 -8.02 5.27 10.76
N ASN A 60 -8.39 6.31 11.52
CA ASN A 60 -7.83 7.66 11.37
C ASN A 60 -6.43 7.79 12.01
N ASP A 61 -6.00 6.80 12.80
CA ASP A 61 -4.71 6.82 13.46
C ASP A 61 -3.58 6.55 12.45
N ILE A 62 -2.57 7.40 12.48
CA ILE A 62 -1.37 7.30 11.65
C ILE A 62 -0.22 6.82 12.52
N TYR A 63 0.40 5.74 12.11
CA TYR A 63 1.54 5.15 12.81
C TYR A 63 2.83 5.67 12.19
N SER A 64 3.67 6.26 13.04
CA SER A 64 5.01 6.69 12.68
C SER A 64 5.96 5.50 12.47
N GLU A 65 7.19 5.80 12.10
CA GLU A 65 8.33 4.87 12.06
C GLU A 65 8.45 4.09 13.38
N GLY A 66 8.82 2.82 13.32
CA GLY A 66 9.00 1.97 14.49
C GLY A 66 8.26 0.64 14.45
N LEU A 67 8.38 -0.11 15.54
CA LEU A 67 7.74 -1.41 15.73
C LEU A 67 6.33 -1.21 16.26
N HIS A 68 5.35 -1.75 15.54
CA HIS A 68 3.93 -1.67 15.87
C HIS A 68 3.31 -3.05 15.94
N PHE A 69 2.22 -3.15 16.70
CA PHE A 69 1.44 -4.37 16.85
C PHE A 69 0.16 -4.29 16.02
N ARG A 70 -0.12 -5.35 15.28
CA ARG A 70 -1.37 -5.58 14.57
C ARG A 70 -2.01 -6.86 15.09
N ILE A 71 -3.33 -6.91 15.07
CA ILE A 71 -4.07 -8.15 15.30
C ILE A 71 -4.08 -8.94 13.99
N PRO A 72 -3.43 -10.13 13.91
CA PRO A 72 -3.45 -10.95 12.71
C PRO A 72 -4.89 -11.23 12.28
N TRP A 73 -5.12 -11.32 10.97
CA TRP A 73 -6.44 -11.56 10.35
C TRP A 73 -7.44 -10.40 10.36
N PHE A 74 -7.47 -9.56 11.40
CA PHE A 74 -8.40 -8.43 11.49
C PHE A 74 -7.80 -7.10 11.04
N GLN A 75 -6.50 -6.90 11.21
CA GLN A 75 -5.80 -5.65 10.93
C GLN A 75 -4.74 -5.85 9.86
N TYR A 76 -4.79 -4.99 8.85
CA TYR A 76 -3.86 -4.96 7.74
C TYR A 76 -3.17 -3.58 7.72
N PRO A 77 -1.85 -3.51 7.98
CA PRO A 77 -1.10 -2.28 7.87
C PRO A 77 -0.86 -1.96 6.39
N ILE A 78 -1.11 -0.73 6.01
CA ILE A 78 -0.83 -0.20 4.67
C ILE A 78 0.25 0.85 4.85
N ILE A 79 1.42 0.57 4.31
CA ILE A 79 2.62 1.39 4.48
C ILE A 79 2.72 2.33 3.29
N TYR A 80 2.76 3.62 3.57
CA TYR A 80 2.95 4.70 2.61
C TYR A 80 4.37 5.23 2.70
N ASP A 81 4.97 5.46 1.54
CA ASP A 81 6.19 6.24 1.42
C ASP A 81 5.83 7.73 1.39
N ILE A 82 6.32 8.49 2.38
CA ILE A 82 6.06 9.94 2.50
C ILE A 82 7.16 10.80 1.85
N ARG A 83 8.10 10.17 1.13
CA ARG A 83 9.17 10.88 0.43
C ARG A 83 8.68 11.42 -0.90
N ALA A 84 9.30 12.51 -1.35
CA ALA A 84 9.02 13.08 -2.65
C ALA A 84 9.55 12.18 -3.76
N LYS A 85 8.65 11.73 -4.64
CA LYS A 85 9.00 10.92 -5.81
C LYS A 85 8.91 11.77 -7.08
N PRO A 86 9.95 11.72 -7.94
CA PRO A 86 9.88 12.36 -9.23
C PRO A 86 9.00 11.58 -10.20
N ARG A 87 8.07 12.27 -10.86
CA ARG A 87 7.26 11.74 -11.95
C ARG A 87 7.44 12.59 -13.20
N LYS A 88 7.74 11.97 -14.32
CA LYS A 88 7.78 12.65 -15.62
C LYS A 88 6.45 12.43 -16.33
N ILE A 89 5.82 13.50 -16.78
CA ILE A 89 4.54 13.48 -17.50
C ILE A 89 4.79 14.20 -18.82
N SER A 90 4.53 13.52 -19.94
CA SER A 90 4.61 14.12 -21.27
C SER A 90 3.22 14.24 -21.85
N SER A 91 2.88 15.40 -22.41
CA SER A 91 1.59 15.61 -23.06
C SER A 91 1.74 16.49 -24.30
N PRO A 92 1.22 16.05 -25.48
CA PRO A 92 1.10 16.92 -26.63
C PRO A 92 0.01 17.96 -26.36
N THR A 93 0.36 19.24 -26.52
CA THR A 93 -0.49 20.38 -26.18
C THR A 93 -0.47 21.40 -27.30
N GLY A 94 -1.62 22.00 -27.60
CA GLY A 94 -1.71 23.11 -28.57
C GLY A 94 -1.31 24.44 -27.94
N SER A 95 -0.43 25.19 -28.61
CA SER A 95 -0.10 26.58 -28.26
C SER A 95 -1.12 27.56 -28.84
N LYS A 96 -0.99 28.84 -28.47
CA LYS A 96 -1.89 29.93 -28.89
C LYS A 96 -1.98 30.12 -30.41
N ASP A 97 -0.91 29.82 -31.12
CA ASP A 97 -0.78 29.84 -32.59
C ASP A 97 -1.23 28.52 -33.25
N LEU A 98 -1.94 27.66 -32.51
CA LEU A 98 -2.46 26.38 -32.96
C LEU A 98 -1.37 25.38 -33.39
N GLN A 99 -0.12 25.58 -32.96
CA GLN A 99 0.94 24.60 -33.16
C GLN A 99 0.89 23.53 -32.07
N MET A 100 1.14 22.28 -32.46
CA MET A 100 1.21 21.16 -31.51
C MET A 100 2.63 21.08 -30.94
N VAL A 101 2.77 21.25 -29.64
CA VAL A 101 4.05 21.18 -28.91
C VAL A 101 4.02 19.98 -27.96
N ASN A 102 5.07 19.17 -27.99
CA ASN A 102 5.24 18.07 -27.03
C ASN A 102 6.08 18.55 -25.84
N ILE A 103 5.45 18.68 -24.67
CA ILE A 103 6.12 19.15 -23.45
C ILE A 103 6.19 18.01 -22.46
N SER A 104 7.37 17.82 -21.87
CA SER A 104 7.63 16.89 -20.77
C SER A 104 7.90 17.65 -19.48
N LEU A 105 7.03 17.49 -18.49
CA LEU A 105 7.16 18.09 -17.17
C LEU A 105 7.63 17.04 -16.16
N ARG A 106 8.61 17.39 -15.32
CA ARG A 106 8.99 16.60 -14.15
C ARG A 106 8.39 17.21 -12.90
N VAL A 107 7.47 16.50 -12.26
CA VAL A 107 6.80 16.91 -11.03
C VAL A 107 7.34 16.10 -9.87
N LEU A 108 7.71 16.75 -8.77
CA LEU A 108 8.00 16.10 -7.49
C LEU A 108 6.73 16.14 -6.65
N ALA A 109 6.21 14.96 -6.27
CA ALA A 109 5.02 14.86 -5.43
C ALA A 109 5.31 13.99 -4.21
N ARG A 110 4.68 14.32 -3.08
CA ARG A 110 4.68 13.50 -1.86
C ARG A 110 3.28 13.52 -1.24
N PRO A 111 2.85 12.45 -0.57
CA PRO A 111 1.58 12.44 0.14
C PRO A 111 1.68 13.23 1.44
N ASP A 112 0.57 13.83 1.87
CA ASP A 112 0.50 14.49 3.17
C ASP A 112 0.36 13.44 4.29
N ALA A 113 1.35 13.40 5.18
CA ALA A 113 1.43 12.44 6.27
C ALA A 113 0.24 12.55 7.26
N THR A 114 -0.33 13.74 7.43
CA THR A 114 -1.41 14.01 8.42
C THR A 114 -2.77 13.52 7.94
N ASN A 115 -2.97 13.48 6.63
CA ASN A 115 -4.25 13.17 6.00
C ASN A 115 -4.24 11.85 5.21
N LEU A 116 -3.28 10.96 5.50
CA LEU A 116 -3.16 9.64 4.86
C LEU A 116 -4.45 8.80 4.90
N PRO A 117 -5.20 8.71 6.03
CA PRO A 117 -6.43 7.92 6.07
C PRO A 117 -7.49 8.44 5.08
N HIS A 118 -7.62 9.76 4.98
CA HIS A 118 -8.56 10.39 4.04
C HIS A 118 -8.10 10.16 2.59
N MET A 119 -6.81 10.36 2.32
CA MET A 119 -6.23 10.13 0.99
C MET A 119 -6.42 8.69 0.53
N TYR A 120 -6.18 7.69 1.40
CA TYR A 120 -6.38 6.28 1.07
C TYR A 120 -7.86 5.95 0.76
N ARG A 121 -8.80 6.51 1.53
CA ARG A 121 -10.24 6.29 1.26
C ARG A 121 -10.68 6.87 -0.09
N MET A 122 -10.16 8.03 -0.47
CA MET A 122 -10.60 8.74 -1.68
C MET A 122 -9.86 8.30 -2.94
N LEU A 123 -8.54 8.11 -2.84
CA LEU A 123 -7.65 7.92 -3.99
C LEU A 123 -7.00 6.52 -4.04
N GLY A 124 -6.96 5.81 -2.91
CA GLY A 124 -6.28 4.53 -2.79
C GLY A 124 -4.76 4.65 -2.62
N THR A 125 -4.04 3.56 -2.87
CA THR A 125 -2.57 3.53 -2.88
C THR A 125 -1.99 4.23 -4.11
N ASP A 126 -2.69 4.17 -5.24
CA ASP A 126 -2.21 4.60 -6.56
C ASP A 126 -2.65 6.04 -6.87
N TYR A 127 -2.60 6.89 -5.85
CA TYR A 127 -3.07 8.28 -5.91
C TYR A 127 -2.28 9.10 -6.94
N ASP A 128 -1.00 8.80 -7.10
CA ASP A 128 -0.08 9.49 -7.98
C ASP A 128 -0.40 9.17 -9.45
N GLU A 129 -0.75 7.92 -9.78
CA GLU A 129 -1.09 7.52 -11.15
C GLU A 129 -2.44 8.03 -11.60
N ARG A 130 -3.40 8.09 -10.69
CA ARG A 130 -4.76 8.48 -11.02
C ARG A 130 -4.94 10.00 -11.14
N VAL A 131 -4.29 10.76 -10.25
CA VAL A 131 -4.58 12.20 -10.10
C VAL A 131 -3.54 13.08 -10.79
N LEU A 132 -2.25 12.75 -10.68
CA LEU A 132 -1.19 13.64 -11.19
C LEU A 132 -1.26 13.86 -12.70
N PRO A 133 -1.43 12.82 -13.56
CA PRO A 133 -1.53 13.03 -15.01
C PRO A 133 -2.75 13.87 -15.39
N SER A 134 -3.87 13.66 -14.69
CA SER A 134 -5.13 14.36 -14.95
C SER A 134 -4.98 15.86 -14.72
N ILE A 135 -4.49 16.26 -13.53
CA ILE A 135 -4.30 17.67 -13.17
C ILE A 135 -3.17 18.29 -13.99
N CYS A 136 -2.03 17.61 -14.14
CA CYS A 136 -0.88 18.19 -14.84
C CYS A 136 -1.19 18.41 -16.32
N ASN A 137 -1.88 17.48 -16.98
CA ASN A 137 -2.25 17.65 -18.39
C ASN A 137 -3.26 18.78 -18.57
N GLU A 138 -4.23 18.92 -17.67
CA GLU A 138 -5.23 20.00 -17.72
C GLU A 138 -4.58 21.38 -17.53
N VAL A 139 -3.76 21.52 -16.48
CA VAL A 139 -3.04 22.78 -16.20
C VAL A 139 -2.07 23.11 -17.31
N LEU A 140 -1.28 22.14 -17.79
CA LEU A 140 -0.34 22.34 -18.89
C LEU A 140 -1.05 22.85 -20.15
N LYS A 141 -2.17 22.24 -20.52
CA LYS A 141 -3.00 22.69 -21.65
C LYS A 141 -3.49 24.13 -21.46
N SER A 142 -3.98 24.46 -20.26
CA SER A 142 -4.49 25.81 -19.95
C SER A 142 -3.40 26.89 -19.99
N VAL A 143 -2.16 26.55 -19.65
CA VAL A 143 -1.03 27.49 -19.59
C VAL A 143 -0.43 27.66 -20.98
N VAL A 144 -0.16 26.56 -21.69
CA VAL A 144 0.48 26.56 -23.01
C VAL A 144 -0.41 27.26 -24.05
N ALA A 145 -1.75 27.13 -23.93
CA ALA A 145 -2.69 27.83 -24.80
C ALA A 145 -2.61 29.37 -24.71
N LYS A 146 -1.96 29.93 -23.67
CA LYS A 146 -1.79 31.38 -23.51
C LYS A 146 -0.56 31.94 -24.24
N PHE A 147 0.38 31.07 -24.63
CA PHE A 147 1.67 31.46 -25.22
C PHE A 147 1.81 30.93 -26.65
N ASN A 148 2.54 31.68 -27.49
CA ASN A 148 2.93 31.20 -28.82
C ASN A 148 4.10 30.22 -28.73
N ALA A 149 4.29 29.36 -29.73
CA ALA A 149 5.37 28.36 -29.72
C ALA A 149 6.77 29.00 -29.59
N SER A 150 7.00 30.14 -30.24
CA SER A 150 8.27 30.89 -30.14
C SER A 150 8.55 31.45 -28.74
N GLN A 151 7.50 31.79 -27.99
CA GLN A 151 7.61 32.31 -26.62
C GLN A 151 7.91 31.21 -25.61
N LEU A 152 7.48 29.96 -25.89
CA LEU A 152 7.76 28.80 -25.04
C LEU A 152 9.22 28.34 -25.08
N ILE A 153 9.98 28.74 -26.11
CA ILE A 153 11.41 28.39 -26.26
C ILE A 153 12.31 29.49 -25.67
N THR A 154 11.84 30.73 -25.71
CA THR A 154 12.66 31.91 -25.36
C THR A 154 12.53 32.34 -23.90
N GLN A 155 11.57 31.77 -23.16
CA GLN A 155 11.39 31.92 -21.71
C GLN A 155 11.83 30.63 -21.01
#